data_AF-A0A7J9KU86-F1
#
_entry.id   AF-A0A7J9KU86-F1
#
_cell.length_a   1.000
_cell.length_b   1.000
_cell.length_c   1.000
_cell.angle_alpha   90.00
_cell.angle_beta   90.00
_cell.angle_gamma   90.00
#
_symmetry.space_group_name_H-M   'P 1'
#
loop_
_entity.id
_entity.type
_entity.pdbx_description
1 polymer ?
#
loop_
_entity_poly.entity_id
_entity_poly.type
_entity_poly.pdbx_seq_one_letter_code
_entity_poly.pdbx_strand_id
1 'polypeptide(L)'
;MSGILSFSSIVLPDWCSTSRRGVRMAAAHTTHAGLSFEAMAIKPPSHPTYDLNGIIKLALAEDAGNRGDVTCMATIPVDMEVEACFLAKEDGIIAGIALAEMVFQEVDPSLKVEWSRKDGDYVCKGLQFGKVYGRAHSIVVAERIALNFMQRMSGIATLTKAMADAAYPAYILETRKTAPGLRLVDKWAVLIGGGRNHRLGLFDMVLIKDNHISIAGGISNALRSVDQYLERENLQMEVEVETRTLVEVKEVLQYASQMKTSLTRIMLDNMVIPLPNGDVDMSMLKEAVELINGKFETEASGNVTLKTVHKIGQTGVTYISSGALTHSVTALDISLKIDTELALEVGRRTKRA
;
A
#
# COMPACT_ATOMS: atom_id res chain seq x y z
N MET A 1 23.90 -15.08 69.22
CA MET A 1 22.71 -15.47 70.00
C MET A 1 21.75 -16.13 69.01
N SER A 2 21.71 -17.44 68.74
CA SER A 2 21.84 -18.67 69.57
C SER A 2 20.70 -18.86 70.58
N GLY A 3 19.93 -19.95 70.41
CA GLY A 3 18.72 -20.32 71.16
C GLY A 3 17.57 -20.70 70.18
N ILE A 4 17.43 -21.94 69.68
CA ILE A 4 17.17 -23.24 70.33
C ILE A 4 15.75 -23.25 70.95
N LEU A 5 14.83 -24.14 70.54
CA LEU A 5 14.53 -25.47 71.11
C LEU A 5 13.75 -26.32 70.08
N SER A 6 14.18 -27.54 69.71
CA SER A 6 13.99 -28.85 70.39
C SER A 6 12.67 -29.54 70.02
N PHE A 7 12.68 -30.56 69.14
CA PHE A 7 12.59 -32.02 69.46
C PHE A 7 11.41 -32.37 70.40
N SER A 8 10.50 -33.31 70.12
CA SER A 8 10.61 -34.67 69.51
C SER A 8 9.17 -35.21 69.20
N SER A 9 8.83 -36.41 68.69
CA SER A 9 9.53 -37.60 68.15
C SER A 9 8.51 -38.57 67.49
N ILE A 10 8.88 -39.20 66.37
CA ILE A 10 8.64 -40.62 65.98
C ILE A 10 7.18 -41.19 66.00
N VAL A 11 6.70 -41.66 64.83
CA VAL A 11 6.38 -43.09 64.51
C VAL A 11 5.93 -43.19 63.03
N LEU A 12 6.48 -44.17 62.31
CA LEU A 12 5.98 -44.77 61.05
C LEU A 12 5.80 -46.27 61.33
N PRO A 13 4.95 -47.05 60.62
CA PRO A 13 4.68 -46.98 59.16
C PRO A 13 3.14 -46.82 58.86
N ASP A 14 2.50 -47.19 57.73
CA ASP A 14 2.85 -48.17 56.69
C ASP A 14 2.23 -47.96 55.27
N TRP A 15 2.42 -48.95 54.42
CA TRP A 15 2.35 -49.02 52.95
C TRP A 15 0.97 -48.99 52.23
N CYS A 16 1.01 -48.36 51.04
CA CYS A 16 0.45 -48.82 49.74
C CYS A 16 -1.08 -48.95 49.51
N SER A 17 -1.61 -48.13 48.58
CA SER A 17 -2.36 -48.63 47.41
C SER A 17 -2.49 -47.58 46.29
N THR A 18 -2.67 -48.06 45.05
CA THR A 18 -2.69 -47.27 43.81
C THR A 18 -4.11 -46.93 43.32
N SER A 19 -4.36 -45.73 42.79
CA SER A 19 -5.12 -45.58 41.53
C SER A 19 -5.00 -44.22 40.82
N ARG A 20 -4.88 -44.31 39.49
CA ARG A 20 -5.22 -43.36 38.40
C ARG A 20 -5.57 -41.90 38.75
N ARG A 21 -4.66 -40.96 38.44
CA ARG A 21 -5.02 -39.56 38.14
C ARG A 21 -5.67 -39.46 36.76
N GLY A 22 -6.92 -38.99 36.70
CA GLY A 22 -7.50 -38.51 35.46
C GLY A 22 -6.98 -37.10 35.13
N VAL A 23 -6.33 -36.92 33.98
CA VAL A 23 -5.95 -35.59 33.49
C VAL A 23 -7.15 -34.94 32.83
N ARG A 24 -7.73 -33.92 33.47
CA ARG A 24 -8.64 -33.00 32.78
C ARG A 24 -7.80 -32.12 31.86
N MET A 25 -7.90 -32.35 30.54
CA MET A 25 -7.41 -31.41 29.54
C MET A 25 -8.21 -30.11 29.68
N ALA A 26 -7.57 -29.03 30.09
CA ALA A 26 -8.18 -27.70 30.03
C ALA A 26 -8.29 -27.29 28.56
N ALA A 27 -9.46 -26.78 28.16
CA ALA A 27 -9.65 -26.24 26.82
C ALA A 27 -8.76 -25.01 26.65
N ALA A 28 -7.76 -25.10 25.78
CA ALA A 28 -7.00 -23.94 25.35
C ALA A 28 -7.94 -23.07 24.49
N HIS A 29 -8.35 -21.92 25.02
CA HIS A 29 -9.06 -20.92 24.23
C HIS A 29 -8.11 -20.42 23.13
N THR A 30 -8.37 -20.83 21.89
CA THR A 30 -7.77 -20.20 20.71
C THR A 30 -8.30 -18.78 20.60
N THR A 31 -7.51 -17.82 21.09
CA THR A 31 -7.74 -16.40 20.86
C THR A 31 -7.69 -16.13 19.36
N HIS A 32 -8.78 -15.64 18.78
CA HIS A 32 -8.82 -15.20 17.39
C HIS A 32 -7.77 -14.11 17.16
N ALA A 33 -6.78 -14.39 16.31
CA ALA A 33 -5.86 -13.39 15.82
C ALA A 33 -6.60 -12.51 14.79
N GLY A 34 -7.24 -11.44 15.26
CA GLY A 34 -7.58 -10.34 14.36
C GLY A 34 -6.30 -9.78 13.75
N LEU A 35 -6.30 -9.54 12.43
CA LEU A 35 -5.18 -8.94 11.71
C LEU A 35 -4.80 -7.59 12.34
N SER A 36 -3.74 -7.58 13.15
CA SER A 36 -3.25 -6.34 13.74
C SER A 36 -2.42 -5.59 12.71
N PHE A 37 -2.85 -4.37 12.37
CA PHE A 37 -2.07 -3.45 11.52
C PHE A 37 -0.66 -3.14 12.08
N GLU A 38 -0.38 -3.53 13.33
CA GLU A 38 0.93 -3.48 13.97
C GLU A 38 1.93 -4.50 13.40
N ALA A 39 1.47 -5.64 12.85
CA ALA A 39 2.33 -6.67 12.28
C ALA A 39 2.80 -6.36 10.83
N MET A 40 2.21 -5.34 10.19
CA MET A 40 2.46 -5.01 8.79
C MET A 40 3.73 -4.16 8.63
N ALA A 41 4.68 -4.63 7.82
CA ALA A 41 5.95 -3.94 7.58
C ALA A 41 5.77 -2.55 6.92
N ILE A 42 4.75 -2.39 6.08
CA ILE A 42 4.40 -1.13 5.40
C ILE A 42 2.90 -0.90 5.60
N LYS A 43 2.55 0.10 6.43
CA LYS A 43 1.16 0.40 6.78
C LYS A 43 0.44 1.13 5.63
N PRO A 44 -0.87 0.89 5.43
CA PRO A 44 -1.66 1.66 4.48
C PRO A 44 -1.80 3.13 4.93
N PRO A 45 -2.00 4.07 3.99
CA PRO A 45 -2.37 5.44 4.33
C PRO A 45 -3.78 5.49 4.94
N SER A 46 -4.00 6.40 5.89
CA SER A 46 -5.30 6.63 6.55
C SER A 46 -6.10 7.72 5.84
N HIS A 47 -7.43 7.59 5.77
CA HIS A 47 -8.33 8.62 5.20
C HIS A 47 -9.45 8.95 6.20
N PRO A 48 -9.88 10.23 6.30
CA PRO A 48 -10.86 10.63 7.31
C PRO A 48 -12.28 10.09 7.10
N THR A 49 -12.65 9.68 5.88
CA THR A 49 -14.06 9.35 5.54
C THR A 49 -14.32 8.00 4.87
N TYR A 50 -13.29 7.19 4.59
CA TYR A 50 -13.45 5.80 4.12
C TYR A 50 -12.19 4.99 4.41
N ASP A 51 -12.30 3.66 4.42
CA ASP A 51 -11.21 2.74 4.73
C ASP A 51 -11.14 1.59 3.71
N LEU A 52 -10.19 0.66 3.92
CA LEU A 52 -10.03 -0.53 3.08
C LEU A 52 -11.23 -1.49 3.21
N ASN A 53 -11.85 -1.60 4.39
CA ASN A 53 -13.01 -2.49 4.60
C ASN A 53 -14.21 -2.03 3.77
N GLY A 54 -14.46 -0.72 3.68
CA GLY A 54 -15.49 -0.16 2.81
C GLY A 54 -15.24 -0.47 1.33
N ILE A 55 -13.99 -0.42 0.87
CA ILE A 55 -13.61 -0.77 -0.50
C ILE A 55 -13.85 -2.27 -0.76
N ILE A 56 -13.44 -3.15 0.16
CA ILE A 56 -13.64 -4.61 0.06
C ILE A 56 -15.13 -4.95 -0.02
N LYS A 57 -15.96 -4.34 0.83
CA LYS A 57 -17.42 -4.54 0.85
C LYS A 57 -18.09 -4.09 -0.43
N LEU A 58 -17.64 -2.98 -1.03
CA LEU A 58 -18.12 -2.53 -2.33
C LEU A 58 -17.72 -3.50 -3.45
N ALA A 59 -16.48 -4.00 -3.47
CA ALA A 59 -16.04 -4.98 -4.47
C ALA A 59 -16.77 -6.34 -4.35
N LEU A 60 -17.03 -6.80 -3.13
CA LEU A 60 -17.84 -8.00 -2.87
C LEU A 60 -19.30 -7.82 -3.33
N ALA A 61 -19.89 -6.66 -3.06
CA ALA A 61 -21.24 -6.35 -3.53
C ALA A 61 -21.34 -6.19 -5.07
N GLU A 62 -20.27 -5.75 -5.73
CA GLU A 62 -20.16 -5.66 -7.19
C GLU A 62 -20.16 -7.05 -7.85
N ASP A 63 -19.31 -7.98 -7.38
CA ASP A 63 -19.08 -9.27 -8.03
C ASP A 63 -20.13 -10.33 -7.64
N ALA A 64 -20.53 -10.40 -6.36
CA ALA A 64 -21.49 -11.39 -5.86
C ALA A 64 -22.97 -10.93 -5.95
N GLY A 65 -23.20 -9.61 -5.99
CA GLY A 65 -24.54 -9.02 -5.95
C GLY A 65 -25.39 -9.52 -4.77
N ASN A 66 -26.68 -9.72 -5.02
CA ASN A 66 -27.62 -10.28 -4.03
C ASN A 66 -27.81 -11.81 -4.12
N ARG A 67 -27.13 -12.47 -5.06
CA ARG A 67 -27.35 -13.90 -5.38
C ARG A 67 -26.16 -14.79 -5.03
N GLY A 68 -24.94 -14.25 -4.99
CA GLY A 68 -23.71 -15.04 -4.88
C GLY A 68 -23.35 -15.76 -6.18
N ASP A 69 -22.28 -16.55 -6.14
CA ASP A 69 -21.79 -17.30 -7.29
C ASP A 69 -22.73 -18.47 -7.64
N VAL A 70 -23.56 -18.24 -8.67
CA VAL A 70 -24.48 -19.24 -9.23
C VAL A 70 -23.77 -20.45 -9.84
N THR A 71 -22.54 -20.30 -10.32
CA THR A 71 -21.78 -21.40 -10.92
C THR A 71 -21.25 -22.31 -9.82
N CYS A 72 -20.64 -21.73 -8.77
CA CYS A 72 -20.21 -22.50 -7.61
C CYS A 72 -21.38 -23.20 -6.91
N MET A 73 -22.51 -22.51 -6.70
CA MET A 73 -23.73 -23.11 -6.14
C MET A 73 -24.30 -24.27 -6.99
N ALA A 74 -24.14 -24.24 -8.31
CA ALA A 74 -24.64 -25.27 -9.20
C ALA A 74 -23.68 -26.47 -9.40
N THR A 75 -22.38 -26.29 -9.13
CA THR A 75 -21.33 -27.26 -9.53
C THR A 75 -20.50 -27.84 -8.39
N ILE A 76 -20.42 -27.15 -7.24
CA ILE A 76 -19.53 -27.53 -6.13
C ILE A 76 -20.35 -27.86 -4.87
N PRO A 77 -20.13 -29.01 -4.19
CA PRO A 77 -20.78 -29.32 -2.92
C PRO A 77 -20.47 -28.29 -1.83
N VAL A 78 -21.46 -27.92 -1.02
CA VAL A 78 -21.35 -26.87 0.02
C VAL A 78 -20.32 -27.17 1.12
N ASP A 79 -20.02 -28.45 1.33
CA ASP A 79 -19.07 -28.99 2.31
C ASP A 79 -17.72 -29.36 1.68
N MET A 80 -17.48 -29.02 0.41
CA MET A 80 -16.22 -29.29 -0.26
C MET A 80 -15.12 -28.34 0.25
N GLU A 81 -14.06 -28.90 0.83
CA GLU A 81 -12.83 -28.18 1.19
C GLU A 81 -11.73 -28.42 0.15
N VAL A 82 -10.99 -27.38 -0.20
CA VAL A 82 -9.88 -27.41 -1.17
C VAL A 82 -8.68 -26.61 -0.68
N GLU A 83 -7.51 -26.91 -1.23
CA GLU A 83 -6.34 -26.04 -1.18
C GLU A 83 -6.18 -25.33 -2.53
N ALA A 84 -5.82 -24.05 -2.51
CA ALA A 84 -5.45 -23.28 -3.69
C ALA A 84 -4.14 -22.51 -3.48
N CYS A 85 -3.29 -22.48 -4.49
CA CYS A 85 -1.96 -21.87 -4.46
C CYS A 85 -1.90 -20.59 -5.31
N PHE A 86 -1.35 -19.51 -4.75
CA PHE A 86 -1.01 -18.28 -5.46
C PHE A 86 0.27 -18.47 -6.27
N LEU A 87 0.20 -18.19 -7.57
CA LEU A 87 1.28 -18.37 -8.54
C LEU A 87 1.54 -17.06 -9.30
N ALA A 88 2.79 -16.57 -9.25
CA ALA A 88 3.24 -15.48 -10.10
C ALA A 88 3.39 -15.96 -11.55
N LYS A 89 2.80 -15.27 -12.52
CA LYS A 89 2.90 -15.60 -13.96
C LYS A 89 3.83 -14.66 -14.73
N GLU A 90 4.32 -13.63 -14.04
CA GLU A 90 5.28 -12.62 -14.49
C GLU A 90 6.27 -12.30 -13.35
N ASP A 91 7.35 -11.60 -13.69
CA ASP A 91 8.38 -11.13 -12.75
C ASP A 91 7.99 -9.75 -12.19
N GLY A 92 8.14 -9.51 -10.90
CA GLY A 92 7.76 -8.23 -10.30
C GLY A 92 7.87 -8.14 -8.78
N ILE A 93 7.36 -7.05 -8.22
CA ILE A 93 7.20 -6.82 -6.78
C ILE A 93 5.78 -7.19 -6.38
N ILE A 94 5.62 -8.06 -5.38
CA ILE A 94 4.29 -8.38 -4.84
C ILE A 94 3.82 -7.27 -3.91
N ALA A 95 2.57 -6.86 -4.10
CA ALA A 95 1.85 -5.94 -3.23
C ALA A 95 0.37 -6.34 -3.15
N GLY A 96 -0.23 -6.16 -1.97
CA GLY A 96 -1.63 -6.48 -1.69
C GLY A 96 -1.85 -7.81 -0.98
N ILE A 97 -0.82 -8.48 -0.45
CA ILE A 97 -0.96 -9.69 0.38
C ILE A 97 -1.89 -9.41 1.57
N ALA A 98 -1.60 -8.37 2.35
CA ALA A 98 -2.44 -8.04 3.50
C ALA A 98 -3.85 -7.57 3.11
N LEU A 99 -4.03 -7.00 1.91
CA LEU A 99 -5.35 -6.66 1.40
C LEU A 99 -6.15 -7.91 0.98
N ALA A 100 -5.48 -8.91 0.40
CA ALA A 100 -6.09 -10.20 0.08
C ALA A 100 -6.48 -10.98 1.35
N GLU A 101 -5.66 -10.95 2.40
CA GLU A 101 -6.03 -11.49 3.72
C GLU A 101 -7.31 -10.84 4.26
N MET A 102 -7.45 -9.51 4.14
CA MET A 102 -8.69 -8.81 4.52
C MET A 102 -9.90 -9.24 3.66
N VAL A 103 -9.71 -9.50 2.36
CA VAL A 103 -10.79 -10.03 1.48
C VAL A 103 -11.21 -11.42 1.92
N PHE A 104 -10.27 -12.36 2.13
CA PHE A 104 -10.59 -13.71 2.61
C PHE A 104 -11.27 -13.69 3.98
N GLN A 105 -10.79 -12.83 4.89
CA GLN A 105 -11.34 -12.67 6.24
C GLN A 105 -12.77 -12.09 6.25
N GLU A 106 -13.10 -11.18 5.32
CA GLU A 106 -14.46 -10.64 5.17
C GLU A 106 -15.42 -11.66 4.53
N VAL A 107 -14.93 -12.51 3.61
CA VAL A 107 -15.73 -13.57 2.98
C VAL A 107 -16.00 -14.73 3.93
N ASP A 108 -14.97 -15.28 4.57
CA ASP A 108 -15.07 -16.43 5.46
C ASP A 108 -13.88 -16.48 6.46
N PRO A 109 -14.09 -16.05 7.71
CA PRO A 109 -13.10 -16.12 8.80
C PRO A 109 -12.54 -17.52 9.14
N SER A 110 -13.07 -18.60 8.53
CA SER A 110 -12.54 -19.96 8.71
C SER A 110 -11.48 -20.36 7.68
N LEU A 111 -11.30 -19.57 6.61
CA LEU A 111 -10.22 -19.76 5.64
C LEU A 111 -8.86 -19.60 6.29
N LYS A 112 -7.95 -20.53 5.99
CA LYS A 112 -6.56 -20.49 6.44
C LYS A 112 -5.70 -20.02 5.28
N VAL A 113 -5.01 -18.90 5.46
CA VAL A 113 -4.09 -18.34 4.44
C VAL A 113 -2.66 -18.45 4.97
N GLU A 114 -1.75 -18.90 4.13
CA GLU A 114 -0.32 -19.04 4.44
C GLU A 114 0.50 -18.39 3.33
N TRP A 115 1.49 -17.58 3.67
CA TRP A 115 2.34 -16.89 2.70
C TRP A 115 3.81 -17.26 2.87
N SER A 116 4.52 -17.45 1.75
CA SER A 116 5.99 -17.62 1.73
C SER A 116 6.71 -16.34 1.29
N ARG A 117 5.97 -15.27 1.04
CA ARG A 117 6.43 -13.91 0.71
C ARG A 117 5.61 -12.88 1.48
N LYS A 118 6.07 -11.64 1.51
CA LYS A 118 5.38 -10.47 2.06
C LYS A 118 5.31 -9.35 1.02
N ASP A 119 4.46 -8.35 1.29
CA ASP A 119 4.41 -7.13 0.50
C ASP A 119 5.80 -6.47 0.42
N GLY A 120 6.24 -6.18 -0.80
CA GLY A 120 7.55 -5.60 -1.13
C GLY A 120 8.61 -6.61 -1.56
N ASP A 121 8.35 -7.92 -1.42
CA ASP A 121 9.26 -8.95 -1.93
C ASP A 121 9.21 -9.03 -3.47
N TYR A 122 10.36 -9.32 -4.08
CA TYR A 122 10.46 -9.67 -5.50
C TYR A 122 10.09 -11.14 -5.76
N VAL A 123 9.40 -11.39 -6.87
CA VAL A 123 9.02 -12.72 -7.34
C VAL A 123 9.37 -12.90 -8.81
N CYS A 124 9.65 -14.15 -9.17
CA CYS A 124 9.83 -14.57 -10.56
C CYS A 124 8.61 -15.37 -11.03
N LYS A 125 8.36 -15.35 -12.33
CA LYS A 125 7.40 -16.21 -13.02
C LYS A 125 7.57 -17.68 -12.64
N GLY A 126 6.47 -18.32 -12.26
CA GLY A 126 6.44 -19.71 -11.81
C GLY A 126 6.57 -19.88 -10.28
N LEU A 127 6.89 -18.83 -9.52
CA LEU A 127 6.94 -18.91 -8.07
C LEU A 127 5.54 -19.06 -7.46
N GLN A 128 5.36 -20.10 -6.65
CA GLN A 128 4.26 -20.18 -5.70
C GLN A 128 4.61 -19.41 -4.43
N PHE A 129 3.80 -18.42 -4.07
CA PHE A 129 4.12 -17.48 -2.98
C PHE A 129 3.10 -17.42 -1.84
N GLY A 130 1.99 -18.15 -1.96
CA GLY A 130 1.00 -18.30 -0.90
C GLY A 130 0.02 -19.43 -1.18
N LYS A 131 -0.75 -19.79 -0.15
CA LYS A 131 -1.78 -20.83 -0.16
C LYS A 131 -3.02 -20.35 0.60
N VAL A 132 -4.19 -20.84 0.19
CA VAL A 132 -5.43 -20.73 0.96
C VAL A 132 -6.11 -22.10 1.03
N TYR A 133 -6.58 -22.46 2.23
CA TYR A 133 -7.29 -23.70 2.51
C TYR A 133 -8.63 -23.42 3.18
N GLY A 134 -9.66 -24.18 2.77
CA GLY A 134 -10.98 -24.18 3.39
C GLY A 134 -12.07 -24.43 2.36
N ARG A 135 -13.28 -23.92 2.62
CA ARG A 135 -14.45 -24.15 1.76
C ARG A 135 -14.23 -23.61 0.34
N ALA A 136 -14.45 -24.46 -0.65
CA ALA A 136 -14.31 -24.13 -2.06
C ALA A 136 -15.21 -22.95 -2.48
N HIS A 137 -16.44 -22.88 -1.96
CA HIS A 137 -17.35 -21.74 -2.19
C HIS A 137 -16.74 -20.42 -1.74
N SER A 138 -16.20 -20.36 -0.53
CA SER A 138 -15.59 -19.16 0.04
C SER A 138 -14.33 -18.75 -0.72
N ILE A 139 -13.49 -19.71 -1.12
CA ILE A 139 -12.27 -19.44 -1.90
C ILE A 139 -12.61 -18.89 -3.29
N VAL A 140 -13.56 -19.49 -4.01
CA VAL A 140 -13.94 -19.06 -5.37
C VAL A 140 -14.59 -17.68 -5.36
N VAL A 141 -15.47 -17.39 -4.40
CA VAL A 141 -16.09 -16.05 -4.23
C VAL A 141 -15.04 -14.98 -3.92
N ALA A 142 -14.02 -15.30 -3.12
CA ALA A 142 -12.94 -14.36 -2.80
C ALA A 142 -11.92 -14.19 -3.94
N GLU A 143 -11.73 -15.20 -4.80
CA GLU A 143 -10.64 -15.29 -5.78
C GLU A 143 -10.51 -14.03 -6.63
N ARG A 144 -11.57 -13.67 -7.34
CA ARG A 144 -11.51 -12.62 -8.37
C ARG A 144 -11.18 -11.26 -7.77
N ILE A 145 -11.78 -10.95 -6.61
CA ILE A 145 -11.58 -9.68 -5.90
C ILE A 145 -10.17 -9.61 -5.31
N ALA A 146 -9.72 -10.67 -4.64
CA ALA A 146 -8.35 -10.75 -4.10
C ALA A 146 -7.31 -10.61 -5.22
N LEU A 147 -7.45 -11.36 -6.32
CA LEU A 147 -6.55 -11.25 -7.47
C LEU A 147 -6.59 -9.86 -8.11
N ASN A 148 -7.77 -9.27 -8.37
CA ASN A 148 -7.87 -7.94 -8.99
C ASN A 148 -7.13 -6.88 -8.17
N PHE A 149 -7.24 -6.91 -6.83
CA PHE A 149 -6.47 -6.03 -5.96
C PHE A 149 -4.96 -6.33 -6.00
N MET A 150 -4.55 -7.58 -5.80
CA MET A 150 -3.13 -7.96 -5.78
C MET A 150 -2.42 -7.68 -7.12
N GLN A 151 -3.04 -8.03 -8.24
CA GLN A 151 -2.48 -7.81 -9.58
C GLN A 151 -2.28 -6.30 -9.85
N ARG A 152 -3.28 -5.47 -9.50
CA ARG A 152 -3.19 -4.01 -9.63
C ARG A 152 -2.09 -3.43 -8.73
N MET A 153 -2.11 -3.76 -7.44
CA MET A 153 -1.13 -3.28 -6.47
C MET A 153 0.29 -3.72 -6.86
N SER A 154 0.48 -4.98 -7.23
CA SER A 154 1.79 -5.51 -7.65
C SER A 154 2.30 -4.84 -8.92
N GLY A 155 1.41 -4.51 -9.88
CA GLY A 155 1.76 -3.70 -11.06
C GLY A 155 2.27 -2.29 -10.69
N ILE A 156 1.56 -1.60 -9.79
CA ILE A 156 1.96 -0.28 -9.26
C ILE A 156 3.30 -0.37 -8.52
N ALA A 157 3.46 -1.35 -7.63
CA ALA A 157 4.67 -1.54 -6.83
C ALA A 157 5.88 -1.87 -7.69
N THR A 158 5.71 -2.71 -8.73
CA THR A 158 6.76 -3.08 -9.69
C THR A 158 7.25 -1.85 -10.47
N LEU A 159 6.34 -1.06 -11.04
CA LEU A 159 6.70 0.17 -11.75
C LEU A 159 7.32 1.21 -10.80
N THR A 160 6.77 1.35 -9.59
CA THR A 160 7.29 2.28 -8.58
C THR A 160 8.71 1.92 -8.18
N LYS A 161 9.01 0.63 -7.97
CA LYS A 161 10.35 0.16 -7.63
C LYS A 161 11.37 0.49 -8.71
N ALA A 162 11.05 0.20 -9.99
CA ALA A 162 11.90 0.55 -11.12
C ALA A 162 12.13 2.07 -11.24
N MET A 163 11.10 2.88 -11.00
CA MET A 163 11.19 4.34 -11.03
C MET A 163 11.97 4.90 -9.84
N ALA A 164 11.80 4.37 -8.64
CA ALA A 164 12.52 4.77 -7.42
C ALA A 164 14.02 4.50 -7.53
N ASP A 165 14.39 3.28 -7.95
CA ASP A 165 15.79 2.89 -8.11
C ASP A 165 16.50 3.72 -9.19
N ALA A 166 15.79 4.09 -10.26
CA ALA A 166 16.31 4.97 -11.30
C ALA A 166 16.38 6.45 -10.87
N ALA A 167 15.44 6.94 -10.07
CA ALA A 167 15.33 8.33 -9.61
C ALA A 167 16.42 8.77 -8.63
N TYR A 168 17.07 7.82 -7.94
CA TYR A 168 18.04 8.10 -6.89
C TYR A 168 19.12 9.13 -7.33
N PRO A 169 19.41 10.19 -6.55
CA PRO A 169 19.04 10.38 -5.14
C PRO A 169 17.63 10.95 -4.85
N ALA A 170 16.86 11.35 -5.87
CA ALA A 170 15.53 11.90 -5.67
C ALA A 170 14.51 10.82 -5.28
N TYR A 171 13.50 11.17 -4.48
CA TYR A 171 12.42 10.26 -4.13
C TYR A 171 11.29 10.30 -5.17
N ILE A 172 10.81 9.12 -5.61
CA ILE A 172 9.64 9.05 -6.49
C ILE A 172 8.35 9.23 -5.68
N LEU A 173 7.46 10.07 -6.21
CA LEU A 173 6.10 10.30 -5.73
C LEU A 173 5.08 9.88 -6.78
N GLU A 174 3.91 9.48 -6.31
CA GLU A 174 2.70 9.35 -7.08
C GLU A 174 1.90 10.67 -7.06
N THR A 175 0.62 10.62 -7.45
CA THR A 175 -0.24 11.82 -7.45
C THR A 175 -1.68 11.46 -7.04
N ARG A 176 -2.56 12.46 -7.03
CA ARG A 176 -4.02 12.24 -6.91
C ARG A 176 -4.69 11.65 -8.17
N LYS A 177 -3.94 11.44 -9.27
CA LYS A 177 -4.40 10.77 -10.50
C LYS A 177 -4.47 9.23 -10.30
N THR A 178 -5.22 8.81 -9.30
CA THR A 178 -5.48 7.41 -8.96
C THR A 178 -6.77 6.92 -9.60
N ALA A 179 -7.00 5.60 -9.60
CA ALA A 179 -8.34 5.09 -9.88
C ALA A 179 -9.37 5.68 -8.88
N PRO A 180 -10.59 6.05 -9.33
CA PRO A 180 -11.67 6.46 -8.44
C PRO A 180 -11.99 5.37 -7.41
N GLY A 181 -12.30 5.75 -6.17
CA GLY A 181 -12.53 4.82 -5.05
C GLY A 181 -11.28 4.11 -4.50
N LEU A 182 -10.29 3.82 -5.34
CA LEU A 182 -9.14 2.97 -4.98
C LEU A 182 -7.89 3.74 -4.50
N ARG A 183 -8.01 5.00 -4.07
CA ARG A 183 -6.83 5.83 -3.78
C ARG A 183 -5.96 5.29 -2.64
N LEU A 184 -6.53 4.66 -1.62
CA LEU A 184 -5.75 4.03 -0.55
C LEU A 184 -4.97 2.81 -1.05
N VAL A 185 -5.60 1.99 -1.89
CA VAL A 185 -4.99 0.82 -2.53
C VAL A 185 -3.83 1.25 -3.43
N ASP A 186 -4.07 2.22 -4.31
CA ASP A 186 -3.08 2.76 -5.24
C ASP A 186 -1.86 3.36 -4.52
N LYS A 187 -2.08 4.21 -3.52
CA LYS A 187 -1.01 4.86 -2.75
C LYS A 187 -0.26 3.88 -1.85
N TRP A 188 -0.94 2.91 -1.26
CA TRP A 188 -0.27 1.89 -0.46
C TRP A 188 0.66 1.01 -1.31
N ALA A 189 0.26 0.68 -2.54
CA ALA A 189 1.13 -0.03 -3.48
C ALA A 189 2.38 0.78 -3.88
N VAL A 190 2.30 2.11 -3.96
CA VAL A 190 3.45 3.00 -4.17
C VAL A 190 4.43 2.93 -2.98
N LEU A 191 3.92 2.98 -1.74
CA LEU A 191 4.76 2.77 -0.55
C LEU A 191 5.43 1.39 -0.56
N ILE A 192 4.70 0.33 -0.93
CA ILE A 192 5.24 -1.03 -1.02
C ILE A 192 6.34 -1.13 -2.09
N GLY A 193 6.20 -0.43 -3.21
CA GLY A 193 7.24 -0.32 -4.24
C GLY A 193 8.45 0.54 -3.86
N GLY A 194 8.51 1.11 -2.65
CA GLY A 194 9.61 1.98 -2.20
C GLY A 194 9.50 3.44 -2.66
N GLY A 195 8.36 3.85 -3.21
CA GLY A 195 8.02 5.25 -3.41
C GLY A 195 7.58 5.92 -2.10
N ARG A 196 7.29 7.22 -2.17
CA ARG A 196 6.65 7.97 -1.09
C ARG A 196 5.29 8.50 -1.56
N ASN A 197 4.41 8.79 -0.61
CA ASN A 197 3.12 9.40 -0.91
C ASN A 197 3.23 10.93 -0.95
N HIS A 198 2.76 11.53 -2.05
CA HIS A 198 2.28 12.91 -2.10
C HIS A 198 0.96 13.02 -1.29
N ARG A 199 0.38 14.22 -1.21
CA ARG A 199 -0.85 14.47 -0.46
C ARG A 199 -1.99 13.51 -0.86
N LEU A 200 -2.69 12.98 0.14
CA LEU A 200 -3.77 12.02 -0.03
C LEU A 200 -5.03 12.66 -0.66
N GLY A 201 -5.38 13.86 -0.21
CA GLY A 201 -6.59 14.56 -0.60
C GLY A 201 -6.38 16.07 -0.75
N LEU A 202 -7.48 16.81 -0.94
CA LEU A 202 -7.45 18.28 -0.92
C LEU A 202 -7.30 18.84 0.51
N PHE A 203 -7.65 18.04 1.52
CA PHE A 203 -7.63 18.38 2.95
C PHE A 203 -6.25 18.20 3.61
N ASP A 204 -5.31 17.54 2.92
CA ASP A 204 -4.12 16.92 3.51
C ASP A 204 -2.88 17.82 3.44
N MET A 205 -2.82 18.65 2.40
CA MET A 205 -1.71 19.59 2.13
C MET A 205 -2.20 20.69 1.18
N VAL A 206 -1.72 21.92 1.36
CA VAL A 206 -1.95 22.99 0.39
C VAL A 206 -1.06 22.77 -0.83
N LEU A 207 -1.65 22.80 -2.04
CA LEU A 207 -0.90 22.84 -3.29
C LEU A 207 -1.52 23.93 -4.18
N ILE A 208 -0.80 25.03 -4.30
CA ILE A 208 -1.14 26.20 -5.10
C ILE A 208 -0.75 25.90 -6.55
N LYS A 209 -1.75 25.64 -7.39
CA LYS A 209 -1.57 25.42 -8.85
C LYS A 209 -1.79 26.70 -9.68
N ASP A 210 -1.37 26.67 -10.94
CA ASP A 210 -1.61 27.65 -12.01
C ASP A 210 -2.95 28.43 -11.93
N ASN A 211 -4.07 27.73 -11.74
CA ASN A 211 -5.42 28.30 -11.67
C ASN A 211 -5.62 29.14 -10.39
N HIS A 212 -5.07 28.70 -9.26
CA HIS A 212 -5.13 29.43 -8.00
C HIS A 212 -4.28 30.71 -8.08
N ILE A 213 -3.09 30.62 -8.67
CA ILE A 213 -2.19 31.77 -8.93
C ILE A 213 -2.91 32.81 -9.79
N SER A 214 -3.55 32.36 -10.87
CA SER A 214 -4.28 33.23 -11.81
C SER A 214 -5.47 33.91 -11.13
N ILE A 215 -6.28 33.17 -10.37
CA ILE A 215 -7.46 33.68 -9.66
C ILE A 215 -7.08 34.63 -8.50
N ALA A 216 -5.97 34.36 -7.80
CA ALA A 216 -5.45 35.23 -6.75
C ALA A 216 -4.74 36.49 -7.28
N GLY A 217 -4.55 36.61 -8.60
CA GLY A 217 -3.86 37.74 -9.23
C GLY A 217 -2.36 37.77 -8.97
N GLY A 218 -1.69 36.61 -8.89
CA GLY A 218 -0.24 36.48 -8.76
C GLY A 218 0.21 35.49 -7.67
N ILE A 219 1.45 35.01 -7.77
CA ILE A 219 2.01 34.01 -6.85
C ILE A 219 2.13 34.59 -5.44
N SER A 220 2.66 35.82 -5.33
CA SER A 220 2.79 36.54 -4.06
C SER A 220 1.45 36.76 -3.33
N ASN A 221 0.33 36.87 -4.07
CA ASN A 221 -1.00 36.99 -3.49
C ASN A 221 -1.56 35.63 -3.06
N ALA A 222 -1.33 34.58 -3.85
CA ALA A 222 -1.74 33.22 -3.51
C ALA A 222 -1.03 32.74 -2.23
N LEU A 223 0.29 32.90 -2.14
CA LEU A 223 1.09 32.56 -0.95
C LEU A 223 0.60 33.32 0.28
N ARG A 224 0.43 34.64 0.18
CA ARG A 224 -0.11 35.49 1.26
C ARG A 224 -1.50 35.05 1.73
N SER A 225 -2.38 34.67 0.80
CA SER A 225 -3.72 34.20 1.15
C SER A 225 -3.67 32.87 1.91
N VAL A 226 -2.75 31.98 1.55
CA VAL A 226 -2.51 30.71 2.25
C VAL A 226 -1.91 30.95 3.64
N ASP A 227 -0.85 31.76 3.75
CA ASP A 227 -0.20 32.09 5.03
C ASP A 227 -1.22 32.65 6.03
N GLN A 228 -2.02 33.63 5.59
CA GLN A 228 -3.09 34.22 6.41
C GLN A 228 -4.24 33.26 6.71
N TYR A 229 -4.52 32.27 5.84
CA TYR A 229 -5.57 31.28 6.09
C TYR A 229 -5.14 30.28 7.16
N LEU A 230 -3.93 29.73 7.02
CA LEU A 230 -3.36 28.78 7.99
C LEU A 230 -3.17 29.43 9.38
N GLU A 231 -2.77 30.71 9.43
CA GLU A 231 -2.70 31.46 10.69
C GLU A 231 -4.09 31.68 11.32
N ARG A 232 -5.10 32.08 10.52
CA ARG A 232 -6.47 32.34 11.01
C ARG A 232 -7.17 31.09 11.53
N GLU A 233 -7.02 29.97 10.84
CA GLU A 233 -7.61 28.68 11.24
C GLU A 233 -6.73 27.91 12.25
N ASN A 234 -5.56 28.45 12.62
CA ASN A 234 -4.55 27.80 13.46
C ASN A 234 -4.17 26.39 12.97
N LEU A 235 -4.00 26.25 11.65
CA LEU A 235 -3.65 24.99 10.99
C LEU A 235 -2.14 24.91 10.75
N GLN A 236 -1.58 23.70 10.82
CA GLN A 236 -0.21 23.39 10.47
C GLN A 236 -0.21 22.23 9.47
N MET A 237 0.18 22.49 8.24
CA MET A 237 0.29 21.52 7.15
C MET A 237 1.35 21.99 6.15
N GLU A 238 1.87 21.07 5.35
CA GLU A 238 2.80 21.40 4.26
C GLU A 238 2.12 22.30 3.21
N VAL A 239 2.93 23.13 2.54
CA VAL A 239 2.48 24.06 1.51
C VAL A 239 3.41 23.98 0.32
N GLU A 240 2.84 23.60 -0.82
CA GLU A 240 3.54 23.50 -2.10
C GLU A 240 3.01 24.57 -3.08
N VAL A 241 3.92 25.16 -3.87
CA VAL A 241 3.56 26.07 -4.98
C VAL A 241 4.09 25.53 -6.30
N GLU A 242 3.23 25.54 -7.32
CA GLU A 242 3.56 25.16 -8.69
C GLU A 242 4.18 26.33 -9.45
N THR A 243 5.33 26.08 -10.07
CA THR A 243 6.04 27.03 -10.92
C THR A 243 6.45 26.35 -12.24
N ARG A 244 6.38 27.11 -13.32
CA ARG A 244 6.60 26.67 -14.71
C ARG A 244 7.71 27.46 -15.40
N THR A 245 8.16 28.56 -14.78
CA THR A 245 9.25 29.40 -15.30
C THR A 245 10.21 29.85 -14.21
N LEU A 246 11.44 30.18 -14.59
CA LEU A 246 12.46 30.76 -13.71
C LEU A 246 12.05 32.13 -13.13
N VAL A 247 11.12 32.85 -13.77
CA VAL A 247 10.56 34.11 -13.26
C VAL A 247 9.61 33.82 -12.11
N GLU A 248 8.72 32.84 -12.25
CA GLU A 248 7.83 32.38 -11.19
C GLU A 248 8.62 31.86 -9.97
N VAL A 249 9.71 31.09 -10.18
CA VAL A 249 10.62 30.66 -9.11
C VAL A 249 11.27 31.86 -8.40
N LYS A 250 11.73 32.88 -9.15
CA LYS A 250 12.32 34.10 -8.56
C LYS A 250 11.28 34.90 -7.75
N GLU A 251 10.02 34.95 -8.17
CA GLU A 251 8.93 35.58 -7.41
C GLU A 251 8.69 34.86 -6.06
N VAL A 252 8.61 33.52 -6.08
CA VAL A 252 8.47 32.70 -4.85
C VAL A 252 9.61 32.98 -3.87
N LEU A 253 10.85 32.95 -4.34
CA LEU A 253 12.04 33.19 -3.51
C LEU A 253 12.08 34.63 -2.98
N GLN A 254 11.65 35.62 -3.76
CA GLN A 254 11.53 37.00 -3.31
C GLN A 254 10.49 37.12 -2.20
N TYR A 255 9.28 36.58 -2.40
CA TYR A 255 8.21 36.59 -1.41
C TYR A 255 8.68 35.98 -0.07
N ALA A 256 9.26 34.78 -0.10
CA ALA A 256 9.75 34.10 1.09
C ALA A 256 10.94 34.79 1.77
N SER A 257 11.69 35.65 1.05
CA SER A 257 12.76 36.46 1.65
C SER A 257 12.26 37.72 2.37
N GLN A 258 11.04 38.16 2.06
CA GLN A 258 10.44 39.41 2.54
C GLN A 258 9.33 39.17 3.57
N MET A 259 8.66 38.01 3.50
CA MET A 259 7.48 37.67 4.30
C MET A 259 7.73 36.38 5.08
N LYS A 260 7.19 36.30 6.30
CA LYS A 260 7.06 35.00 6.99
C LYS A 260 6.05 34.16 6.20
N THR A 261 6.45 32.97 5.76
CA THR A 261 5.61 32.06 4.98
C THR A 261 5.63 30.64 5.52
N SER A 262 4.56 29.91 5.26
CA SER A 262 4.36 28.47 5.53
C SER A 262 4.85 27.58 4.39
N LEU A 263 5.37 28.15 3.30
CA LEU A 263 5.89 27.41 2.14
C LEU A 263 6.96 26.37 2.55
N THR A 264 6.76 25.11 2.13
CA THR A 264 7.72 24.01 2.35
C THR A 264 8.36 23.52 1.05
N ARG A 265 7.62 23.54 -0.07
CA ARG A 265 8.04 22.93 -1.35
C ARG A 265 7.73 23.79 -2.57
N ILE A 266 8.62 23.74 -3.56
CA ILE A 266 8.42 24.35 -4.88
C ILE A 266 8.37 23.23 -5.93
N MET A 267 7.24 23.12 -6.62
CA MET A 267 7.08 22.23 -7.77
C MET A 267 7.57 22.93 -9.04
N LEU A 268 8.42 22.24 -9.79
CA LEU A 268 9.05 22.64 -11.03
C LEU A 268 8.37 21.87 -12.17
N ASP A 269 7.20 22.36 -12.59
CA ASP A 269 6.31 21.64 -13.50
C ASP A 269 6.69 21.89 -14.97
N ASN A 270 6.80 20.79 -15.73
CA ASN A 270 7.12 20.77 -17.16
C ASN A 270 8.43 21.50 -17.57
N MET A 271 9.38 21.68 -16.65
CA MET A 271 10.73 22.21 -16.93
C MET A 271 11.69 21.20 -17.62
N VAL A 272 11.17 20.05 -18.05
CA VAL A 272 11.88 18.99 -18.78
C VAL A 272 11.29 18.89 -20.18
N ILE A 273 12.08 19.21 -21.21
CA ILE A 273 11.60 19.38 -22.58
C ILE A 273 12.09 18.20 -23.44
N PRO A 274 11.19 17.38 -24.04
CA PRO A 274 11.58 16.33 -24.97
C PRO A 274 12.26 16.91 -26.23
N LEU A 275 13.37 16.30 -26.65
CA LEU A 275 14.13 16.67 -27.83
C LEU A 275 13.83 15.72 -29.01
N PRO A 276 13.89 16.18 -30.28
CA PRO A 276 13.57 15.35 -31.45
C PRO A 276 14.46 14.10 -31.64
N ASN A 277 15.64 14.07 -31.00
CA ASN A 277 16.56 12.93 -30.99
C ASN A 277 16.19 11.85 -29.94
N GLY A 278 15.10 12.03 -29.18
CA GLY A 278 14.67 11.13 -28.11
C GLY A 278 15.33 11.38 -26.75
N ASP A 279 16.14 12.44 -26.61
CA ASP A 279 16.68 12.90 -25.33
C ASP A 279 15.75 13.97 -24.68
N VAL A 280 16.17 14.53 -23.54
CA VAL A 280 15.48 15.61 -22.83
C VAL A 280 16.44 16.76 -22.48
N ASP A 281 15.98 17.99 -22.69
CA ASP A 281 16.61 19.17 -22.08
C ASP A 281 16.08 19.35 -20.65
N MET A 282 16.99 19.70 -19.76
CA MET A 282 16.75 19.96 -18.32
C MET A 282 17.48 21.22 -17.86
N SER A 283 17.94 22.07 -18.79
CA SER A 283 18.64 23.33 -18.52
C SER A 283 17.87 24.19 -17.52
N MET A 284 16.58 24.43 -17.80
CA MET A 284 15.68 25.19 -16.94
C MET A 284 15.49 24.53 -15.56
N LEU A 285 15.32 23.21 -15.51
CA LEU A 285 15.17 22.48 -14.25
C LEU A 285 16.41 22.63 -13.35
N LYS A 286 17.61 22.52 -13.94
CA LYS A 286 18.87 22.71 -13.20
C LYS A 286 19.04 24.14 -12.71
N GLU A 287 18.81 25.14 -13.56
CA GLU A 287 18.88 26.56 -13.14
C GLU A 287 17.87 26.85 -12.01
N ALA A 288 16.66 26.27 -12.06
CA ALA A 288 15.67 26.42 -11.00
C ALA A 288 16.13 25.80 -9.66
N VAL A 289 16.72 24.59 -9.69
CA VAL A 289 17.30 23.95 -8.49
C VAL A 289 18.46 24.78 -7.92
N GLU A 290 19.36 25.28 -8.78
CA GLU A 290 20.49 26.14 -8.40
C GLU A 290 20.02 27.48 -7.79
N LEU A 291 18.95 28.09 -8.32
CA LEU A 291 18.36 29.31 -7.76
C LEU A 291 17.72 29.08 -6.38
N ILE A 292 17.07 27.93 -6.18
CA ILE A 292 16.45 27.56 -4.91
C ILE A 292 17.51 27.21 -3.86
N ASN A 293 18.64 26.63 -4.28
CA ASN A 293 19.84 26.39 -3.46
C ASN A 293 19.53 25.74 -2.09
N GLY A 294 18.67 24.71 -2.10
CA GLY A 294 18.29 23.96 -0.89
C GLY A 294 17.44 24.73 0.14
N LYS A 295 16.93 25.92 -0.16
CA LYS A 295 16.05 26.69 0.76
C LYS A 295 14.68 26.06 0.96
N PHE A 296 14.19 25.30 -0.02
CA PHE A 296 12.92 24.61 -0.04
C PHE A 296 13.12 23.20 -0.60
N GLU A 297 12.21 22.28 -0.27
CA GLU A 297 12.10 21.04 -1.03
C GLU A 297 11.75 21.36 -2.49
N THR A 298 12.25 20.55 -3.42
CA THR A 298 11.96 20.71 -4.86
C THR A 298 11.32 19.45 -5.42
N GLU A 299 10.29 19.61 -6.25
CA GLU A 299 9.59 18.50 -6.89
C GLU A 299 9.54 18.70 -8.41
N ALA A 300 10.14 17.80 -9.19
CA ALA A 300 9.97 17.79 -10.64
C ALA A 300 8.65 17.10 -11.02
N SER A 301 7.84 17.76 -11.86
CA SER A 301 6.58 17.24 -12.40
C SER A 301 6.54 17.38 -13.93
N GLY A 302 5.71 16.55 -14.58
CA GLY A 302 5.47 16.58 -16.02
C GLY A 302 6.34 15.61 -16.81
N ASN A 303 5.72 14.82 -17.69
CA ASN A 303 6.37 13.90 -18.65
C ASN A 303 7.45 12.96 -18.07
N VAL A 304 7.34 12.59 -16.79
CA VAL A 304 8.26 11.68 -16.12
C VAL A 304 8.01 10.23 -16.55
N THR A 305 9.03 9.59 -17.10
CA THR A 305 9.03 8.19 -17.59
C THR A 305 10.26 7.45 -17.08
N LEU A 306 10.29 6.12 -17.14
CA LEU A 306 11.47 5.33 -16.76
C LEU A 306 12.74 5.70 -17.56
N LYS A 307 12.59 6.23 -18.78
CA LYS A 307 13.71 6.71 -19.61
C LYS A 307 14.24 8.07 -19.17
N THR A 308 13.40 8.92 -18.58
CA THR A 308 13.74 10.31 -18.22
C THR A 308 14.03 10.49 -16.73
N VAL A 309 13.42 9.67 -15.86
CA VAL A 309 13.46 9.81 -14.39
C VAL A 309 14.88 9.84 -13.82
N HIS A 310 15.81 9.03 -14.36
CA HIS A 310 17.19 9.02 -13.91
C HIS A 310 17.89 10.37 -14.15
N LYS A 311 17.75 10.91 -15.36
CA LYS A 311 18.32 12.21 -15.73
C LYS A 311 17.74 13.34 -14.88
N ILE A 312 16.43 13.29 -14.59
CA ILE A 312 15.73 14.23 -13.70
C ILE A 312 16.29 14.12 -12.27
N GLY A 313 16.47 12.90 -11.73
CA GLY A 313 17.06 12.67 -10.41
C GLY A 313 18.46 13.25 -10.25
N GLN A 314 19.29 13.17 -11.30
CA GLN A 314 20.63 13.78 -11.31
C GLN A 314 20.64 15.32 -11.39
N THR A 315 19.49 16.00 -11.42
CA THR A 315 19.43 17.48 -11.35
C THR A 315 19.53 18.03 -9.92
N GLY A 316 19.39 17.18 -8.90
CA GLY A 316 19.40 17.59 -7.49
C GLY A 316 18.03 17.94 -6.92
N VAL A 317 16.94 17.66 -7.63
CA VAL A 317 15.58 17.75 -7.07
C VAL A 317 15.37 16.78 -5.90
N THR A 318 14.58 17.19 -4.90
CA THR A 318 14.26 16.36 -3.74
C THR A 318 13.29 15.23 -4.11
N TYR A 319 12.28 15.56 -4.92
CA TYR A 319 11.21 14.66 -5.35
C TYR A 319 11.01 14.70 -6.86
N ILE A 320 10.41 13.63 -7.38
CA ILE A 320 9.88 13.56 -8.74
C ILE A 320 8.49 12.94 -8.65
N SER A 321 7.44 13.62 -9.11
CA SER A 321 6.10 13.05 -9.13
C SER A 321 5.67 12.54 -10.50
N SER A 322 5.05 11.36 -10.54
CA SER A 322 4.51 10.78 -11.77
C SER A 322 3.12 10.19 -11.57
N GLY A 323 2.16 10.67 -12.37
CA GLY A 323 0.82 10.09 -12.43
C GLY A 323 0.79 8.69 -13.06
N ALA A 324 1.79 8.36 -13.88
CA ALA A 324 1.85 7.08 -14.59
C ALA A 324 1.87 5.88 -13.63
N LEU A 325 2.39 6.07 -12.42
CA LEU A 325 2.39 5.06 -11.35
C LEU A 325 0.99 4.55 -11.01
N THR A 326 -0.07 5.36 -11.14
CA THR A 326 -1.41 5.03 -10.62
C THR A 326 -2.56 5.16 -11.63
N HIS A 327 -2.45 5.98 -12.69
CA HIS A 327 -3.47 6.04 -13.75
C HIS A 327 -3.20 5.12 -14.96
N SER A 328 -1.96 4.69 -15.18
CA SER A 328 -1.54 3.89 -16.35
C SER A 328 -0.92 2.56 -15.92
N VAL A 329 -1.61 1.88 -15.01
CA VAL A 329 -1.14 0.63 -14.40
C VAL A 329 -1.29 -0.55 -15.38
N THR A 330 -0.17 -1.19 -15.70
CA THR A 330 -0.17 -2.59 -16.17
C THR A 330 -0.19 -3.48 -14.92
N ALA A 331 -1.24 -4.27 -14.75
CA ALA A 331 -1.36 -5.20 -13.63
C ALA A 331 -0.39 -6.38 -13.80
N LEU A 332 0.23 -6.85 -12.72
CA LEU A 332 1.12 -8.01 -12.74
C LEU A 332 0.29 -9.30 -12.83
N ASP A 333 0.58 -10.20 -13.77
CA ASP A 333 -0.20 -11.43 -13.94
C ASP A 333 0.05 -12.42 -12.77
N ILE A 334 -1.02 -12.71 -12.01
CA ILE A 334 -1.04 -13.61 -10.85
C ILE A 334 -2.27 -14.52 -11.00
N SER A 335 -2.13 -15.81 -10.70
CA SER A 335 -3.28 -16.74 -10.64
C SER A 335 -3.38 -17.41 -9.28
N LEU A 336 -4.61 -17.63 -8.82
CA LEU A 336 -4.92 -18.63 -7.80
C LEU A 336 -5.25 -19.95 -8.50
N LYS A 337 -4.67 -21.07 -8.04
CA LYS A 337 -4.88 -22.40 -8.63
C LYS A 337 -5.31 -23.39 -7.57
N ILE A 338 -6.54 -23.87 -7.66
CA ILE A 338 -7.05 -25.00 -6.85
C ILE A 338 -6.30 -26.28 -7.25
N ASP A 339 -5.89 -27.08 -6.28
CA ASP A 339 -5.39 -28.44 -6.54
C ASP A 339 -6.55 -29.35 -6.98
N THR A 340 -6.61 -29.61 -8.28
CA THR A 340 -7.68 -30.41 -8.89
C THR A 340 -7.49 -31.92 -8.68
N GLU A 341 -6.27 -32.42 -8.44
CA GLU A 341 -6.06 -33.85 -8.19
C GLU A 341 -6.57 -34.23 -6.81
N LEU A 342 -6.25 -33.43 -5.78
CA LEU A 342 -6.80 -33.59 -4.44
C LEU A 342 -8.32 -33.45 -4.43
N ALA A 343 -8.87 -32.44 -5.13
CA ALA A 343 -10.31 -32.23 -5.22
C ALA A 343 -11.04 -33.42 -5.89
N LEU A 344 -10.48 -33.97 -6.97
CA LEU A 344 -11.02 -35.15 -7.65
C LEU A 344 -10.91 -36.42 -6.78
N GLU A 345 -9.84 -36.58 -6.02
CA GLU A 345 -9.71 -37.73 -5.11
C GLU A 345 -10.76 -37.69 -3.98
N VAL A 346 -10.98 -36.51 -3.38
CA VAL A 346 -12.05 -36.30 -2.38
C VAL A 346 -13.43 -36.55 -3.00
N GLY A 347 -13.68 -36.08 -4.22
CA GLY A 347 -14.91 -36.36 -4.97
C GLY A 347 -15.17 -37.85 -5.16
N ARG A 348 -14.15 -38.61 -5.60
CA ARG A 348 -14.24 -40.08 -5.76
C ARG A 348 -14.47 -40.80 -4.43
N ARG A 349 -13.71 -40.45 -3.38
CA ARG A 349 -13.83 -41.04 -2.04
C ARG A 349 -15.22 -40.81 -1.42
N THR A 350 -15.86 -39.68 -1.74
CA THR A 350 -17.21 -39.31 -1.26
C THR A 350 -18.36 -39.78 -2.17
N LYS A 351 -18.06 -40.50 -3.27
CA LYS A 351 -19.02 -40.92 -4.32
C LYS A 351 -19.76 -39.75 -4.99
N ARG A 352 -19.07 -38.64 -5.21
CA ARG A 352 -19.57 -37.41 -5.85
C ARG A 352 -18.99 -37.15 -7.24
N ALA A 353 -18.07 -38.00 -7.70
CA ALA A 353 -17.39 -37.94 -9.00
C ALA A 353 -17.36 -39.32 -9.67
#